data_AF-A0A6L4ZWL2-F1
#
_entry.id   AF-A0A6L4ZWL2-F1
#
_cell.length_a   1.000
_cell.length_b   1.000
_cell.length_c   1.000
_cell.angle_alpha   90.00
_cell.angle_beta   90.00
_cell.angle_gamma   90.00
#
_symmetry.space_group_name_H-M   'P 1'
#
loop_
_entity.id
_entity.type
_entity.pdbx_description
1 polymer ?
#
loop_
_entity_poly.entity_id
_entity_poly.type
_entity_poly.pdbx_seq_one_letter_code
_entity_poly.pdbx_strand_id
1 'polypeptide(L)'
;MEYLFNFNESLQKLGYHSLWLEYSFLNEQELTQQIADFCKSEDKNSEHYRYRTFRLFLSKQTVLDDASVQKYIELVQLDYDRSMAKSALINLVEFKGLSIDQLEYLSSHPAFADPVLQKKFSKVKLSNALESQTTSIDQNLFQQILAFKDFELQDRMIKKNALTTAQYELLAEKGTNKAIRNIAKQILNQQ
;
A
#
# COMPACT_ATOMS: atom_id res chain seq x y z
N MET A 1 -22.76 16.58 -35.05
CA MET A 1 -21.56 15.94 -35.62
C MET A 1 -21.00 15.08 -34.50
N GLU A 2 -21.51 13.85 -34.36
CA GLU A 2 -21.03 12.90 -33.35
C GLU A 2 -19.61 12.48 -33.75
N TYR A 3 -18.62 12.99 -33.03
CA TYR A 3 -17.30 12.40 -33.07
C TYR A 3 -17.46 10.97 -32.54
N LEU A 4 -17.30 9.97 -33.42
CA LEU A 4 -17.12 8.59 -33.00
C LEU A 4 -15.94 8.58 -32.03
N PHE A 5 -16.21 8.37 -30.74
CA PHE A 5 -15.17 8.27 -29.74
C PHE A 5 -14.35 7.01 -30.04
N ASN A 6 -13.15 7.18 -30.58
CA ASN A 6 -12.27 6.06 -30.89
C ASN A 6 -11.56 5.63 -29.60
N PHE A 7 -12.16 4.66 -28.90
CA PHE A 7 -11.65 4.12 -27.64
C PHE A 7 -10.18 3.67 -27.73
N ASN A 8 -9.77 3.10 -28.86
CA ASN A 8 -8.39 2.61 -29.02
C ASN A 8 -7.38 3.76 -29.07
N GLU A 9 -7.68 4.84 -29.80
CA GLU A 9 -6.82 6.03 -29.84
C GLU A 9 -6.78 6.72 -28.47
N SER A 10 -7.91 6.77 -27.76
CA SER A 10 -7.99 7.31 -26.41
C SER A 10 -7.13 6.53 -25.41
N LEU A 11 -7.21 5.19 -25.42
CA LEU A 11 -6.37 4.35 -24.59
C LEU A 11 -4.89 4.61 -24.87
N GLN A 12 -4.48 4.60 -26.14
CA GLN A 12 -3.10 4.87 -26.55
C GLN A 12 -2.62 6.25 -26.10
N LYS A 13 -3.46 7.29 -26.21
CA LYS A 13 -3.10 8.67 -25.83
C LYS A 13 -2.77 8.81 -24.35
N LEU A 14 -3.44 8.06 -23.48
CA LEU A 14 -3.16 8.02 -22.04
C LEU A 14 -2.22 6.86 -21.64
N GLY A 15 -1.74 6.09 -22.60
CA GLY A 15 -0.84 4.96 -22.37
C GLY A 15 -1.51 3.77 -21.69
N TYR A 16 -2.83 3.65 -21.76
CA TYR A 16 -3.55 2.48 -21.25
C TYR A 16 -3.41 1.29 -22.19
N HIS A 17 -3.29 0.11 -21.60
CA HIS A 17 -3.51 -1.16 -22.30
C HIS A 17 -5.01 -1.46 -22.41
N SER A 18 -5.47 -2.20 -23.42
CA SER A 18 -6.90 -2.54 -23.59
C SER A 18 -7.48 -3.31 -22.39
N LEU A 19 -6.64 -4.12 -21.74
CA LEU A 19 -6.99 -4.88 -20.53
C LEU A 19 -7.50 -4.00 -19.37
N TRP A 20 -7.22 -2.70 -19.35
CA TRP A 20 -7.77 -1.81 -18.32
C TRP A 20 -9.29 -1.71 -18.38
N LEU A 21 -9.87 -1.74 -19.59
CA LEU A 21 -11.32 -1.80 -19.79
C LEU A 21 -11.85 -3.21 -19.55
N GLU A 22 -11.16 -4.23 -20.10
CA GLU A 22 -11.57 -5.63 -19.96
C GLU A 22 -11.62 -6.07 -18.49
N TYR A 23 -10.65 -5.64 -17.68
CA TYR A 23 -10.59 -5.93 -16.25
C TYR A 23 -11.43 -4.96 -15.41
N SER A 24 -12.14 -4.02 -16.04
CA SER A 24 -13.00 -3.03 -15.37
C SER A 24 -12.26 -2.15 -14.35
N PHE A 25 -10.96 -1.94 -14.54
CA PHE A 25 -10.18 -0.96 -13.78
C PHE A 25 -10.51 0.47 -14.23
N LEU A 26 -10.85 0.60 -15.50
CA LEU A 26 -11.31 1.79 -16.17
C LEU A 26 -12.60 1.47 -16.90
N ASN A 27 -13.57 2.38 -16.91
CA ASN A 27 -14.72 2.28 -17.82
C ASN A 27 -14.69 3.37 -18.90
N GLU A 28 -15.56 3.22 -19.90
CA GLU A 28 -15.63 4.13 -21.05
C GLU A 28 -15.91 5.59 -20.66
N GLN A 29 -16.77 5.81 -19.67
CA GLN A 29 -17.10 7.14 -19.18
C GLN A 29 -15.90 7.79 -18.48
N GLU A 30 -15.21 7.03 -17.63
CA GLU A 30 -13.98 7.47 -16.96
C GLU A 30 -12.89 7.80 -17.97
N LEU A 31 -12.68 6.95 -19.00
CA LEU A 31 -11.71 7.20 -20.07
C LEU A 31 -12.05 8.46 -20.86
N THR A 32 -13.32 8.65 -21.22
CA THR A 32 -13.79 9.85 -21.92
C THR A 32 -13.50 11.11 -21.11
N GLN A 33 -13.80 11.08 -19.80
CA GLN A 33 -13.52 12.21 -18.91
C GLN A 33 -12.03 12.48 -18.79
N GLN A 34 -11.21 11.44 -18.59
CA GLN A 34 -9.76 11.57 -18.46
C GLN A 34 -9.13 12.14 -19.74
N ILE A 35 -9.63 11.77 -20.92
CA ILE A 35 -9.17 12.34 -22.20
C ILE A 35 -9.56 13.80 -22.33
N ALA A 36 -10.78 14.17 -21.95
CA ALA A 36 -11.23 15.55 -21.97
C ALA A 36 -10.35 16.42 -21.04
N ASP A 37 -10.06 15.93 -19.84
CA ASP A 37 -9.19 16.58 -18.87
C ASP A 37 -7.75 16.70 -19.40
N PHE A 38 -7.20 15.60 -19.95
CA PHE A 38 -5.86 15.58 -20.54
C PHE A 38 -5.72 16.55 -21.70
N CYS A 39 -6.73 16.70 -22.55
CA CYS A 39 -6.70 17.65 -23.66
C CYS A 39 -6.69 19.11 -23.17
N LYS A 40 -7.44 19.42 -22.11
CA LYS A 40 -7.55 20.78 -21.54
C LYS A 40 -6.41 21.16 -20.58
N SER A 41 -5.79 20.17 -19.95
CA SER A 41 -4.69 20.35 -18.99
C SER A 41 -3.40 20.83 -19.66
N GLU A 42 -2.63 21.67 -18.99
CA GLU A 42 -1.24 21.97 -19.38
C GLU A 42 -0.30 20.81 -19.03
N ASP A 43 -0.59 20.09 -17.94
CA ASP A 43 0.10 18.87 -17.55
C ASP A 43 -0.32 17.71 -18.48
N LYS A 44 0.64 17.20 -19.25
CA LYS A 44 0.49 16.08 -20.18
C LYS A 44 1.10 14.77 -19.65
N ASN A 45 1.31 14.65 -18.34
CA ASN A 45 1.78 13.42 -17.72
C ASN A 45 0.66 12.37 -17.67
N SER A 46 0.62 11.50 -18.67
CA SER A 46 -0.38 10.43 -18.77
C SER A 46 -0.28 9.41 -17.63
N GLU A 47 0.91 9.25 -17.03
CA GLU A 47 1.12 8.37 -15.86
C GLU A 47 0.24 8.73 -14.66
N HIS A 48 -0.06 10.02 -14.45
CA HIS A 48 -0.90 10.48 -13.35
C HIS A 48 -2.31 9.92 -13.47
N TYR A 49 -2.83 9.81 -14.69
CA TYR A 49 -4.15 9.25 -14.97
C TYR A 49 -4.16 7.75 -14.67
N ARG A 50 -3.18 7.01 -15.16
CA ARG A 50 -3.08 5.56 -14.93
C ARG A 50 -2.91 5.23 -13.44
N TYR A 51 -2.03 5.96 -12.77
CA TYR A 51 -1.82 5.81 -11.34
C TYR A 51 -3.09 6.11 -10.53
N ARG A 52 -3.80 7.20 -10.88
CA ARG A 52 -5.07 7.56 -10.25
C ARG A 52 -6.12 6.47 -10.47
N THR A 53 -6.16 5.85 -11.65
CA THR A 53 -7.08 4.75 -11.94
C THR A 53 -6.80 3.53 -11.07
N PHE A 54 -5.54 3.13 -10.86
CA PHE A 54 -5.21 2.09 -9.88
C PHE A 54 -5.69 2.41 -8.46
N ARG A 55 -5.45 3.64 -8.00
CA ARG A 55 -5.89 4.08 -6.67
C ARG A 55 -7.41 4.09 -6.54
N LEU A 56 -8.10 4.57 -7.57
CA LEU A 56 -9.55 4.62 -7.61
C LEU A 56 -10.14 3.20 -7.57
N PHE A 57 -9.57 2.27 -8.35
CA PHE A 57 -9.93 0.87 -8.31
C PHE A 57 -9.88 0.33 -6.88
N LEU A 58 -8.73 0.42 -6.19
CA LEU A 58 -8.59 -0.06 -4.81
C LEU A 58 -9.57 0.63 -3.84
N SER A 59 -9.79 1.95 -4.00
CA SER A 59 -10.69 2.70 -3.11
C SER A 59 -12.16 2.29 -3.20
N LYS A 60 -12.57 1.68 -4.31
CA LYS A 60 -13.93 1.15 -4.51
C LYS A 60 -14.09 -0.24 -3.88
N GLN A 61 -12.99 -0.88 -3.47
CA GLN A 61 -13.00 -2.24 -2.93
C GLN A 61 -12.95 -2.24 -1.41
N THR A 62 -13.72 -3.13 -0.80
CA THR A 62 -13.57 -3.47 0.62
C THR A 62 -12.66 -4.68 0.80
N VAL A 63 -12.76 -5.64 -0.12
CA VAL A 63 -11.94 -6.85 -0.21
C VAL A 63 -11.56 -7.08 -1.68
N LEU A 64 -10.46 -7.78 -1.93
CA LEU A 64 -10.09 -8.23 -3.27
C LEU A 64 -10.19 -9.75 -3.36
N ASP A 65 -10.75 -10.27 -4.44
CA ASP A 65 -10.61 -11.67 -4.80
C ASP A 65 -9.26 -11.93 -5.50
N ASP A 66 -8.87 -13.20 -5.58
CA ASP A 66 -7.57 -13.60 -6.13
C ASP A 66 -7.43 -13.22 -7.61
N ALA A 67 -8.54 -13.26 -8.36
CA ALA A 67 -8.58 -12.88 -9.76
C ALA A 67 -8.27 -11.37 -9.92
N SER A 68 -8.85 -10.52 -9.08
CA SER A 68 -8.59 -9.07 -9.09
C SER A 68 -7.16 -8.75 -8.70
N VAL A 69 -6.58 -9.49 -7.75
CA VAL A 69 -5.16 -9.37 -7.38
C VAL A 69 -4.27 -9.70 -8.59
N GLN A 70 -4.52 -10.80 -9.28
CA GLN A 70 -3.75 -11.19 -10.47
C GLN A 70 -3.87 -10.17 -11.60
N LYS A 71 -5.09 -9.72 -11.91
CA LYS A 71 -5.37 -8.68 -12.90
C LYS A 71 -4.65 -7.37 -12.57
N TYR A 72 -4.63 -6.98 -11.30
CA TYR A 72 -3.90 -5.79 -10.85
C TYR A 72 -2.40 -5.92 -11.16
N ILE A 73 -1.79 -7.04 -10.79
CA ILE A 73 -0.35 -7.30 -11.01
C ILE A 73 -0.03 -7.29 -12.50
N GLU A 74 -0.87 -7.94 -13.32
CA GLU A 74 -0.68 -8.00 -14.77
C GLU A 74 -0.70 -6.60 -15.39
N LEU A 75 -1.69 -5.77 -15.06
CA LEU A 75 -1.75 -4.39 -15.56
C LEU A 75 -0.53 -3.58 -15.15
N VAL A 76 -0.03 -3.78 -13.93
CA VAL A 76 1.19 -3.13 -13.46
C VAL A 76 2.43 -3.58 -14.23
N GLN A 77 2.54 -4.87 -14.56
CA GLN A 77 3.66 -5.41 -15.32
C GLN A 77 3.68 -4.93 -16.77
N LEU A 78 2.50 -4.72 -17.36
CA LEU A 78 2.32 -4.17 -18.70
C LEU A 78 2.63 -2.68 -18.79
N ASP A 79 2.62 -1.94 -17.67
CA ASP A 79 2.90 -0.51 -17.71
C ASP A 79 4.36 -0.22 -18.04
N TYR A 80 4.56 0.70 -18.99
CA TYR A 80 5.88 1.13 -19.43
C TYR A 80 6.57 2.01 -18.37
N ASP A 81 5.81 2.72 -17.54
CA ASP A 81 6.35 3.54 -16.48
C ASP A 81 6.62 2.69 -15.23
N ARG A 82 7.90 2.35 -15.02
CA ARG A 82 8.32 1.48 -13.92
C ARG A 82 8.22 2.14 -12.55
N SER A 83 8.30 3.48 -12.48
CA SER A 83 8.17 4.21 -11.22
C SER A 83 6.71 4.20 -10.74
N MET A 84 5.79 4.49 -11.66
CA MET A 84 4.36 4.39 -11.42
C MET A 84 3.95 2.96 -11.10
N ALA A 85 4.42 1.98 -11.88
CA ALA A 85 4.19 0.55 -11.64
C ALA A 85 4.59 0.14 -10.22
N LYS A 86 5.81 0.50 -9.79
CA LYS A 86 6.28 0.22 -8.42
C LYS A 86 5.39 0.87 -7.35
N SER A 87 4.95 2.10 -7.58
CA SER A 87 4.02 2.80 -6.68
C SER A 87 2.65 2.11 -6.61
N ALA A 88 2.15 1.59 -7.73
CA ALA A 88 0.92 0.82 -7.78
C ALA A 88 1.04 -0.50 -7.01
N LEU A 89 2.17 -1.21 -7.09
CA LEU A 89 2.43 -2.39 -6.26
C LEU A 89 2.47 -2.07 -4.78
N ILE A 90 3.09 -0.95 -4.37
CA ILE A 90 3.09 -0.49 -2.98
C ILE A 90 1.65 -0.30 -2.48
N ASN A 91 0.80 0.37 -3.28
CA ASN A 91 -0.60 0.56 -2.91
C ASN A 91 -1.36 -0.77 -2.74
N LEU A 92 -1.06 -1.77 -3.57
CA LEU A 92 -1.65 -3.11 -3.43
C LEU A 92 -1.20 -3.77 -2.12
N VAL A 93 0.08 -3.75 -1.77
CA VAL A 93 0.59 -4.32 -0.50
C VAL A 93 -0.04 -3.65 0.72
N GLU A 94 -0.26 -2.33 0.65
CA GLU A 94 -0.85 -1.55 1.74
C GLU A 94 -2.39 -1.62 1.79
N PHE A 95 -3.03 -2.29 0.83
CA PHE A 95 -4.47 -2.43 0.78
C PHE A 95 -4.97 -3.36 1.90
N LYS A 96 -5.81 -2.81 2.79
CA LYS A 96 -6.31 -3.52 3.99
C LYS A 96 -7.27 -4.67 3.69
N GLY A 97 -7.83 -4.72 2.48
CA GLY A 97 -8.78 -5.77 2.08
C GLY A 97 -8.12 -7.04 1.54
N LEU A 98 -6.80 -7.19 1.67
CA LEU A 98 -6.10 -8.43 1.32
C LEU A 98 -6.24 -9.48 2.43
N SER A 99 -6.42 -10.74 2.03
CA SER A 99 -6.33 -11.89 2.94
C SER A 99 -4.89 -12.19 3.33
N ILE A 100 -4.71 -13.05 4.35
CA ILE A 100 -3.38 -13.54 4.75
C ILE A 100 -2.74 -14.32 3.61
N ASP A 101 -3.50 -15.23 2.98
CA ASP A 101 -3.01 -16.05 1.86
C ASP A 101 -2.60 -15.18 0.67
N GLN A 102 -3.35 -14.11 0.38
CA GLN A 102 -2.97 -13.15 -0.66
C GLN A 102 -1.68 -12.41 -0.29
N LEU A 103 -1.52 -11.95 0.95
CA LEU A 103 -0.28 -11.30 1.39
C LEU A 103 0.92 -12.25 1.29
N GLU A 104 0.75 -13.53 1.60
CA GLU A 104 1.79 -14.56 1.44
C GLU A 104 2.13 -14.78 -0.03
N TYR A 105 1.10 -14.99 -0.87
CA TYR A 105 1.25 -15.09 -2.32
C TYR A 105 2.04 -13.91 -2.89
N LEU A 106 1.59 -12.69 -2.60
CA LEU A 106 2.23 -11.46 -3.07
C LEU A 106 3.69 -11.36 -2.59
N SER A 107 3.99 -11.74 -1.34
CA SER A 107 5.37 -11.68 -0.81
C SER A 107 6.34 -12.61 -1.53
N SER A 108 5.83 -13.71 -2.11
CA SER A 108 6.60 -14.68 -2.89
C SER A 108 6.61 -14.41 -4.41
N HIS A 109 5.74 -13.53 -4.89
CA HIS A 109 5.54 -13.31 -6.30
C HIS A 109 6.71 -12.49 -6.92
N PRO A 110 7.22 -12.85 -8.12
CA PRO A 110 8.41 -12.20 -8.72
C PRO A 110 8.30 -10.68 -8.88
N ALA A 111 7.10 -10.16 -9.16
CA ALA A 111 6.86 -8.70 -9.27
C ALA A 111 7.20 -7.94 -7.97
N PHE A 112 7.28 -8.63 -6.83
CA PHE A 112 7.52 -8.05 -5.52
C PHE A 112 8.91 -8.38 -4.96
N ALA A 113 9.82 -8.93 -5.77
CA ALA A 113 11.17 -9.27 -5.33
C ALA A 113 12.02 -8.05 -4.89
N ASP A 114 11.58 -6.83 -5.23
CA ASP A 114 12.25 -5.58 -4.84
C ASP A 114 12.34 -5.43 -3.30
N PRO A 115 13.53 -5.13 -2.73
CA PRO A 115 13.71 -5.01 -1.28
C PRO A 115 12.80 -3.97 -0.60
N VAL A 116 12.41 -2.91 -1.31
CA VAL A 116 11.50 -1.89 -0.76
C VAL A 116 10.09 -2.48 -0.58
N LEU A 117 9.62 -3.26 -1.55
CA LEU A 117 8.33 -3.96 -1.46
C LEU A 117 8.38 -5.03 -0.35
N GLN A 118 9.47 -5.79 -0.27
CA GLN A 118 9.67 -6.77 0.80
C GLN A 118 9.63 -6.12 2.20
N LYS A 119 10.25 -4.94 2.36
CA LYS A 119 10.15 -4.18 3.60
C LYS A 119 8.70 -3.75 3.92
N LYS A 120 7.90 -3.42 2.90
CA LYS A 120 6.47 -3.09 3.07
C LYS A 120 5.66 -4.30 3.55
N PHE A 121 5.89 -5.50 3.01
CA PHE A 121 5.26 -6.72 3.53
C PHE A 121 5.59 -6.95 4.99
N SER A 122 6.86 -6.85 5.38
CA SER A 122 7.27 -6.98 6.78
C SER A 122 6.55 -5.97 7.68
N LYS A 123 6.43 -4.71 7.24
CA LYS A 123 5.68 -3.69 7.99
C LYS A 123 4.20 -4.05 8.13
N VAL A 124 3.54 -4.51 7.06
CA VAL A 124 2.13 -4.91 7.07
C VAL A 124 1.91 -6.12 7.98
N LYS A 125 2.76 -7.15 7.88
CA LYS A 125 2.70 -8.33 8.76
C LYS A 125 2.84 -7.95 10.24
N LEU A 126 3.82 -7.11 10.58
CA LEU A 126 4.00 -6.62 11.95
C LEU A 126 2.81 -5.77 12.42
N SER A 127 2.26 -4.91 11.56
CA SER A 127 1.06 -4.13 11.86
C SER A 127 -0.13 -5.04 12.16
N ASN A 128 -0.37 -6.05 11.33
CA ASN A 128 -1.50 -6.97 11.51
C ASN A 128 -1.34 -7.82 12.78
N ALA A 129 -0.13 -8.32 13.04
CA ALA A 129 0.19 -9.02 14.27
C ALA A 129 -0.04 -8.13 15.51
N LEU A 130 0.40 -6.87 15.45
CA LEU A 130 0.18 -5.89 16.51
C LEU A 130 -1.30 -5.61 16.75
N GLU A 131 -2.11 -5.49 15.70
CA GLU A 131 -3.55 -5.26 15.86
C GLU A 131 -4.30 -6.46 16.43
N SER A 132 -3.80 -7.68 16.21
CA SER A 132 -4.39 -8.88 16.78
C SER A 132 -4.19 -9.01 18.30
N GLN A 133 -3.24 -8.26 18.89
CA GLN A 133 -2.92 -8.33 20.31
C GLN A 133 -3.63 -7.22 21.10
N THR A 134 -4.50 -7.60 22.04
CA THR A 134 -5.36 -6.66 22.77
C THR A 134 -4.92 -6.42 24.22
N THR A 135 -4.61 -7.49 24.95
CA THR A 135 -4.35 -7.41 26.41
C THR A 135 -2.87 -7.27 26.75
N SER A 136 -2.01 -7.94 26.00
CA SER A 136 -0.56 -7.94 26.22
C SER A 136 0.16 -8.12 24.91
N ILE A 137 1.28 -7.41 24.76
CA ILE A 137 2.14 -7.56 23.60
C ILE A 137 3.17 -8.65 23.85
N ASP A 138 3.08 -9.72 23.05
CA ASP A 138 4.01 -10.85 23.10
C ASP A 138 5.46 -10.39 22.91
N GLN A 139 6.37 -11.01 23.66
CA GLN A 139 7.77 -10.61 23.68
C GLN A 139 8.45 -10.81 22.32
N ASN A 140 8.07 -11.83 21.55
CA ASN A 140 8.64 -12.03 20.22
C ASN A 140 8.22 -10.90 19.28
N LEU A 141 6.92 -10.58 19.23
CA LEU A 141 6.41 -9.48 18.41
C LEU A 141 7.05 -8.13 18.81
N PHE A 142 7.16 -7.86 20.13
CA PHE A 142 7.83 -6.66 20.62
C PHE A 142 9.26 -6.54 20.08
N GLN A 143 10.05 -7.61 20.17
CA GLN A 143 11.43 -7.62 19.67
C GLN A 143 11.49 -7.42 18.15
N GLN A 144 10.57 -8.03 17.39
CA GLN A 144 10.50 -7.82 15.94
C GLN A 144 10.21 -6.35 15.59
N ILE A 145 9.23 -5.73 16.25
CA ILE A 145 8.89 -4.31 16.03
C ILE A 145 10.04 -3.39 16.44
N LEU A 146 10.71 -3.69 17.56
CA LEU A 146 11.87 -2.93 18.02
C LEU A 146 13.02 -2.99 17.00
N ALA A 147 13.33 -4.19 16.51
CA ALA A 147 14.39 -4.42 15.51
C ALA A 147 14.06 -3.81 14.15
N PHE A 148 12.79 -3.74 13.76
CA PHE A 148 12.34 -3.16 12.50
C PHE A 148 12.55 -1.63 12.42
N LYS A 149 12.69 -0.95 13.57
CA LYS A 149 13.01 0.48 13.71
C LYS A 149 12.05 1.42 12.96
N ASP A 150 10.78 1.06 12.82
CA ASP A 150 9.75 1.92 12.23
C ASP A 150 9.05 2.74 13.32
N PHE A 151 9.01 4.06 13.13
CA PHE A 151 8.41 4.99 14.08
C PHE A 151 6.92 4.74 14.28
N GLU A 152 6.17 4.53 13.20
CA GLU A 152 4.73 4.37 13.24
C GLU A 152 4.33 3.08 13.96
N LEU A 153 5.06 1.98 13.71
CA LEU A 153 4.84 0.72 14.43
C LEU A 153 5.15 0.86 15.93
N GLN A 154 6.25 1.50 16.30
CA GLN A 154 6.60 1.70 17.73
C GLN A 154 5.63 2.66 18.43
N ASP A 155 5.19 3.72 17.77
CA ASP A 155 4.20 4.66 18.29
C ASP A 155 2.85 3.97 18.51
N ARG A 156 2.37 3.19 17.54
CA ARG A 156 1.15 2.39 17.68
C ARG A 156 1.26 1.36 18.80
N MET A 157 2.42 0.69 18.90
CA MET A 157 2.69 -0.30 19.94
C MET A 157 2.59 0.31 21.35
N ILE A 158 3.13 1.52 21.55
CA ILE A 158 3.00 2.27 22.80
C ILE A 158 1.53 2.64 23.07
N LYS A 159 0.82 3.18 22.08
CA LYS A 159 -0.57 3.64 22.23
C LYS A 159 -1.56 2.54 22.61
N LYS A 160 -1.24 1.26 22.39
CA LYS A 160 -2.08 0.13 22.83
C LYS A 160 -2.07 -0.04 24.35
N ASN A 161 -1.14 0.59 25.09
CA ASN A 161 -1.03 0.48 26.55
C ASN A 161 -0.98 -0.97 27.07
N ALA A 162 -0.47 -1.89 26.27
CA ALA A 162 -0.41 -3.33 26.53
C ALA A 162 1.04 -3.83 26.76
N LEU A 163 1.97 -2.90 26.98
CA LEU A 163 3.38 -3.16 27.23
C LEU A 163 3.67 -3.32 28.73
N THR A 164 4.57 -4.24 29.04
CA THR A 164 5.13 -4.41 30.39
C THR A 164 6.15 -3.33 30.72
N THR A 165 6.45 -3.12 32.01
CA THR A 165 7.51 -2.19 32.46
C THR A 165 8.85 -2.50 31.78
N ALA A 166 9.26 -3.77 31.72
CA ALA A 166 10.50 -4.18 31.05
C ALA A 166 10.53 -3.83 29.55
N GLN A 167 9.39 -3.91 28.87
CA GLN A 167 9.29 -3.50 27.47
C GLN A 167 9.39 -1.98 27.30
N TYR A 168 8.79 -1.20 28.20
CA TYR A 168 8.97 0.24 28.21
C TYR A 168 10.42 0.66 28.49
N GLU A 169 11.12 -0.02 29.40
CA GLU A 169 12.55 0.22 29.66
C GLU A 169 13.38 0.01 28.40
N LEU A 170 13.13 -1.08 27.68
CA LEU A 170 13.80 -1.36 26.40
C LEU A 170 13.48 -0.30 25.33
N LEU A 171 12.24 0.19 25.24
CA LEU A 171 11.89 1.29 24.32
C LEU A 171 12.54 2.61 24.72
N ALA A 172 12.65 2.91 26.01
CA ALA A 172 13.31 4.11 26.52
C ALA A 172 14.80 4.16 26.14
N GLU A 173 15.45 2.99 26.07
CA GLU A 173 16.84 2.83 25.66
C GLU A 173 16.99 2.77 24.13
N LYS A 174 16.23 1.89 23.47
CA LYS A 174 16.47 1.44 22.08
C LYS A 174 15.41 1.89 21.08
N GLY A 175 14.44 2.70 21.50
CA GLY A 175 13.42 3.25 20.63
C GLY A 175 14.03 3.94 19.40
N THR A 176 13.35 3.81 18.25
CA THR A 176 13.89 4.16 16.92
C THR A 176 14.39 5.60 16.85
N ASN A 177 13.75 6.52 17.56
CA ASN A 177 14.16 7.92 17.64
C ASN A 177 13.96 8.50 19.05
N LYS A 178 14.44 9.74 19.24
CA LYS A 178 14.35 10.45 20.54
C LYS A 178 12.90 10.60 21.02
N ALA A 179 11.94 10.78 20.11
CA ALA A 179 10.53 10.94 20.47
C ALA A 179 9.98 9.67 21.13
N ILE A 180 10.16 8.50 20.51
CA ILE A 180 9.74 7.21 21.08
C ILE A 180 10.40 6.96 22.43
N ARG A 181 11.73 7.19 22.52
CA ARG A 181 12.46 7.01 23.77
C ARG A 181 11.93 7.91 24.90
N ASN A 182 11.60 9.15 24.57
CA ASN A 182 11.07 10.10 25.55
C ASN A 182 9.65 9.73 26.00
N ILE A 183 8.79 9.30 25.08
CA ILE A 183 7.42 8.84 25.40
C ILE A 183 7.51 7.65 26.37
N ALA A 184 8.35 6.66 26.08
CA ALA A 184 8.53 5.50 26.95
C ALA A 184 9.02 5.87 28.36
N LYS A 185 10.00 6.79 28.47
CA LYS A 185 10.47 7.32 29.77
C LYS A 185 9.36 8.03 30.55
N GLN A 186 8.55 8.82 29.87
CA GLN A 186 7.45 9.54 30.50
C GLN A 186 6.43 8.56 31.10
N ILE A 187 6.08 7.50 30.36
CA ILE A 187 5.14 6.48 30.85
C ILE A 187 5.72 5.75 32.06
N LEU A 188 7.00 5.37 32.04
CA LEU A 188 7.67 4.72 33.19
C LEU A 188 7.63 5.58 34.47
N ASN A 189 7.73 6.90 34.34
CA ASN A 189 7.68 7.82 35.49
C ASN A 189 6.25 8.04 36.04
N GLN A 190 5.23 7.59 35.31
CA GLN A 190 3.81 7.74 35.66
C GLN A 190 3.18 6.45 36.22
N GLN A 191 3.91 5.31 36.14
CA GLN A 191 3.52 4.02 36.71
C GLN A 191 4.01 3.92 38.16
#